data_AF-A0A7S3BBU6-F1
#
_entry.id   AF-A0A7S3BBU6-F1
#
_cell.length_a   1.000
_cell.length_b   1.000
_cell.length_c   1.000
_cell.angle_alpha   90.00
_cell.angle_beta   90.00
_cell.angle_gamma   90.00
#
_symmetry.space_group_name_H-M   'P 1'
#
loop_
_entity.id
_entity.type
_entity.pdbx_description
1 polymer ?
#
loop_
_entity_poly.entity_id
_entity_poly.type
_entity_poly.pdbx_seq_one_letter_code
_entity_poly.pdbx_strand_id
1 'polypeptide(L)'
;MLERCFGWRGFLVEANPTNAEALRKSVRNATLIHSGVCRPAGAINMTVGGWHVAGQVGAMSAQHRAKWAKLNNSSGIVSVPCQPLADVLQNARNTFHLRERDDAHSLPPLPPLRPRWRTTEVGSIDFFSLDVEGAEEHVLLASEMETFRTVLVELDNSYPARDTRIRLLLEASGLHPVHNLSQISQSTFFTRARTKTVPVREPHVRMGRIARQYHRFRPTHSNMVSVLREVAATLPRANNFSFPPYGELTNGDRN
;
A
#
# COMPACT_ATOMS: atom_id res chain seq x y z
N MET A 1 7.42 -11.27 -2.95
CA MET A 1 8.73 -10.70 -3.38
C MET A 1 9.22 -9.65 -2.40
N LEU A 2 8.44 -8.60 -2.10
CA LEU A 2 8.84 -7.54 -1.15
C LEU A 2 9.38 -8.07 0.19
N GLU A 3 8.63 -8.99 0.80
CA GLU A 3 8.98 -9.60 2.08
C GLU A 3 10.31 -10.37 2.02
N ARG A 4 10.52 -11.13 0.94
CA ARG A 4 11.72 -11.98 0.78
C ARG A 4 12.97 -11.19 0.38
N CYS A 5 12.81 -10.15 -0.42
CA CYS A 5 13.94 -9.39 -0.98
C CYS A 5 14.36 -8.20 -0.11
N PHE A 6 13.42 -7.60 0.63
CA PHE A 6 13.67 -6.37 1.41
C PHE A 6 13.31 -6.52 2.88
N GLY A 7 12.94 -7.72 3.34
CA GLY A 7 12.46 -7.92 4.71
C GLY A 7 11.20 -7.13 5.03
N TRP A 8 10.43 -6.73 3.99
CA TRP A 8 9.24 -5.91 4.18
C TRP A 8 8.25 -6.61 5.11
N ARG A 9 7.78 -5.89 6.12
CA ARG A 9 6.68 -6.28 7.01
C ARG A 9 5.59 -5.24 6.86
N GLY A 10 4.34 -5.68 6.79
CA GLY A 10 3.22 -4.78 6.64
C GLY A 10 1.89 -5.51 6.60
N PHE A 11 0.89 -4.78 6.12
CA PHE A 11 -0.49 -5.24 6.02
C PHE A 11 -0.86 -5.45 4.55
N LEU A 12 -1.62 -6.50 4.27
CA LEU A 12 -2.29 -6.71 3.00
C LEU A 12 -3.79 -6.55 3.25
N VAL A 13 -4.45 -5.69 2.50
CA VAL A 13 -5.91 -5.51 2.58
C VAL A 13 -6.47 -6.03 1.28
N GLU A 14 -7.36 -7.02 1.35
CA GLU A 14 -7.98 -7.65 0.19
C GLU A 14 -9.47 -7.80 0.44
N ALA A 15 -10.28 -7.18 -0.42
CA ALA A 15 -11.72 -7.20 -0.30
C ALA A 15 -12.34 -8.41 -1.01
N ASN A 16 -11.71 -8.95 -2.05
CA ASN A 16 -12.25 -10.08 -2.79
C ASN A 16 -12.00 -11.40 -2.02
N PRO A 17 -13.04 -12.21 -1.72
CA PRO A 17 -12.87 -13.39 -0.88
C PRO A 17 -12.01 -14.48 -1.52
N THR A 18 -12.11 -14.68 -2.83
CA THR A 18 -11.31 -15.67 -3.56
C THR A 18 -9.83 -15.31 -3.51
N ASN A 19 -9.49 -14.03 -3.75
CA ASN A 19 -8.12 -13.54 -3.64
C ASN A 19 -7.62 -13.60 -2.19
N ALA A 20 -8.43 -13.24 -1.21
CA ALA A 20 -8.05 -13.29 0.20
C ALA A 20 -7.75 -14.73 0.63
N GLU A 21 -8.53 -15.71 0.20
CA GLU A 21 -8.25 -17.12 0.46
C GLU A 21 -6.94 -17.58 -0.21
N ALA A 22 -6.69 -17.18 -1.46
CA ALA A 22 -5.42 -17.47 -2.13
C ALA A 22 -4.23 -16.83 -1.39
N LEU A 23 -4.37 -15.60 -0.90
CA LEU A 23 -3.35 -14.91 -0.12
C LEU A 23 -3.07 -15.61 1.22
N ARG A 24 -4.10 -16.12 1.92
CA ARG A 24 -3.91 -16.92 3.14
C ARG A 24 -3.03 -18.15 2.89
N LYS A 25 -3.18 -18.79 1.72
CA LYS A 25 -2.41 -19.99 1.34
C LYS A 25 -0.99 -19.68 0.88
N SER A 26 -0.67 -18.43 0.54
CA SER A 26 0.61 -18.06 -0.10
C SER A 26 1.82 -17.94 0.86
N VAL A 27 1.65 -18.27 2.15
CA VAL A 27 2.70 -18.28 3.18
C VAL A 27 3.51 -16.97 3.19
N ARG A 28 2.79 -15.86 3.43
CA ARG A 28 3.35 -14.51 3.48
C ARG A 28 3.58 -14.10 4.93
N ASN A 29 4.63 -13.30 5.14
CA ASN A 29 4.95 -12.69 6.43
C ASN A 29 4.07 -11.48 6.72
N ALA A 30 3.41 -10.92 5.70
CA ALA A 30 2.48 -9.81 5.86
C ALA A 30 1.18 -10.26 6.55
N THR A 31 0.59 -9.38 7.36
CA THR A 31 -0.70 -9.65 7.99
C THR A 31 -1.83 -9.32 7.01
N LEU A 32 -2.60 -10.32 6.62
CA LEU A 32 -3.74 -10.17 5.72
C LEU A 32 -5.00 -9.77 6.49
N ILE A 33 -5.67 -8.73 6.02
CA ILE A 33 -6.99 -8.30 6.46
C ILE A 33 -7.97 -8.44 5.30
N HIS A 34 -9.00 -9.26 5.50
CA HIS A 34 -10.07 -9.44 4.53
C HIS A 34 -11.18 -8.41 4.79
N SER A 35 -11.07 -7.25 4.13
CA SER A 35 -11.97 -6.11 4.31
C SER A 35 -11.87 -5.21 3.08
N GLY A 36 -12.98 -4.56 2.72
CA GLY A 36 -12.96 -3.37 1.89
C GLY A 36 -12.51 -2.14 2.67
N VAL A 37 -12.20 -1.07 1.92
CA VAL A 37 -11.91 0.27 2.47
C VAL A 37 -12.97 1.24 1.96
N CYS A 38 -13.72 1.87 2.88
CA CYS A 38 -14.79 2.82 2.56
C CYS A 38 -15.13 3.73 3.75
N ARG A 39 -15.86 4.80 3.47
CA ARG A 39 -16.38 5.73 4.46
C ARG A 39 -17.82 6.14 4.06
N PRO A 40 -18.83 6.02 4.93
CA PRO A 40 -18.78 5.42 6.27
C PRO A 40 -18.51 3.90 6.23
N ALA A 41 -18.23 3.30 7.39
CA ALA A 41 -18.13 1.84 7.52
C ALA A 41 -19.47 1.15 7.16
N GLY A 42 -19.39 -0.07 6.67
CA GLY A 42 -20.54 -0.84 6.20
C GLY A 42 -20.11 -2.08 5.43
N ALA A 43 -20.71 -2.29 4.26
CA ALA A 43 -20.34 -3.38 3.37
C ALA A 43 -20.33 -2.92 1.91
N ILE A 44 -19.44 -3.53 1.12
CA ILE A 44 -19.35 -3.30 -0.32
C ILE A 44 -19.64 -4.59 -1.08
N ASN A 45 -20.22 -4.44 -2.27
CA ASN A 45 -20.47 -5.57 -3.16
C ASN A 45 -19.24 -5.84 -4.02
N MET A 46 -18.65 -7.01 -3.82
CA MET A 46 -17.52 -7.52 -4.59
C MET A 46 -17.97 -8.63 -5.52
N THR A 47 -17.31 -8.78 -6.66
CA THR A 47 -17.41 -10.00 -7.46
C THR A 47 -16.83 -11.17 -6.66
N VAL A 48 -17.37 -12.38 -6.86
CA VAL A 48 -16.81 -13.62 -6.27
C VAL A 48 -15.59 -14.10 -7.06
N GLY A 49 -15.56 -13.85 -8.38
CA GLY A 49 -14.40 -14.18 -9.21
C GLY A 49 -13.14 -13.45 -8.73
N GLY A 50 -12.01 -14.16 -8.67
CA GLY A 50 -10.72 -13.60 -8.25
C GLY A 50 -9.92 -13.00 -9.40
N TRP A 51 -8.67 -12.61 -9.13
CA TRP A 51 -7.69 -12.14 -10.10
C TRP A 51 -8.21 -10.95 -10.93
N HIS A 52 -8.12 -11.00 -12.27
CA HIS A 52 -8.48 -9.93 -13.20
C HIS A 52 -9.96 -9.55 -13.23
N VAL A 53 -10.81 -10.29 -12.51
CA VAL A 53 -12.24 -10.02 -12.44
C VAL A 53 -12.70 -9.61 -11.04
N ALA A 54 -11.76 -9.50 -10.10
CA ALA A 54 -12.01 -9.10 -8.72
C ALA A 54 -12.20 -7.59 -8.63
N GLY A 55 -13.43 -7.12 -8.39
CA GLY A 55 -13.70 -5.69 -8.31
C GLY A 55 -14.97 -5.35 -7.55
N GLN A 56 -15.04 -4.11 -7.08
CA GLN A 56 -16.25 -3.56 -6.45
C GLN A 56 -17.27 -3.24 -7.56
N VAL A 57 -18.44 -3.88 -7.52
CA VAL A 57 -19.44 -3.84 -8.60
C VAL A 57 -19.85 -2.41 -8.97
N GLY A 58 -20.00 -1.55 -7.95
CA GLY A 58 -20.36 -0.14 -8.11
C GLY A 58 -19.23 0.80 -8.54
N ALA A 59 -17.97 0.37 -8.44
CA ALA A 59 -16.81 1.20 -8.79
C ALA A 59 -16.18 0.80 -10.14
N MET A 60 -16.35 -0.45 -10.57
CA MET A 60 -15.86 -0.90 -11.88
C MET A 60 -16.47 -0.07 -13.03
N SER A 61 -15.68 0.21 -14.06
CA SER A 61 -16.19 0.87 -15.27
C SER A 61 -17.08 -0.07 -16.08
N ALA A 62 -18.02 0.49 -16.85
CA ALA A 62 -18.86 -0.30 -17.74
C ALA A 62 -18.03 -1.09 -18.77
N GLN A 63 -16.93 -0.48 -19.26
CA GLN A 63 -15.99 -1.13 -20.17
C GLN A 63 -15.28 -2.31 -19.51
N HIS A 64 -14.82 -2.17 -18.27
CA HIS A 64 -14.19 -3.27 -17.53
C HIS A 64 -15.19 -4.42 -17.29
N ARG A 65 -16.42 -4.09 -16.84
CA ARG A 65 -17.49 -5.09 -16.69
C ARG A 65 -17.79 -5.81 -18.01
N ALA A 66 -17.87 -5.09 -19.12
CA ALA A 66 -18.12 -5.67 -20.44
C ALA A 66 -16.96 -6.55 -20.93
N LYS A 67 -15.71 -6.09 -20.75
CA LYS A 67 -14.49 -6.83 -21.11
C LYS A 67 -14.43 -8.18 -20.41
N TRP A 68 -14.78 -8.19 -19.13
CA TRP A 68 -14.71 -9.40 -18.31
C TRP A 68 -16.02 -10.14 -18.17
N ALA A 69 -17.13 -9.69 -18.77
CA ALA A 69 -18.46 -10.30 -18.60
C ALA A 69 -18.52 -11.81 -18.88
N LYS A 70 -17.67 -12.32 -19.79
CA LYS A 70 -17.59 -13.76 -20.10
C LYS A 70 -16.87 -14.60 -19.04
N LEU A 71 -15.98 -13.97 -18.27
CA LEU A 71 -15.16 -14.60 -17.23
C LEU A 71 -15.68 -14.28 -15.83
N ASN A 72 -16.35 -13.14 -15.69
CA ASN A 72 -17.16 -12.81 -14.55
C ASN A 72 -18.43 -13.63 -14.62
N ASN A 73 -18.49 -14.67 -13.79
CA ASN A 73 -19.76 -15.26 -13.42
C ASN A 73 -20.50 -14.21 -12.57
N SER A 74 -21.09 -13.21 -13.22
CA SER A 74 -21.66 -11.99 -12.62
C SER A 74 -22.79 -12.31 -11.63
N SER A 75 -23.24 -13.56 -11.60
CA SER A 75 -24.14 -14.15 -10.60
C SER A 75 -23.51 -14.24 -9.21
N GLY A 76 -22.19 -14.31 -9.10
CA GLY A 76 -21.47 -14.29 -7.84
C GLY A 76 -21.15 -12.86 -7.41
N ILE A 77 -22.09 -12.19 -6.75
CA ILE A 77 -21.82 -10.97 -5.98
C ILE A 77 -21.86 -11.34 -4.50
N VAL A 78 -20.87 -10.89 -3.74
CA VAL A 78 -20.77 -11.13 -2.31
C VAL A 78 -20.59 -9.81 -1.58
N SER A 79 -21.32 -9.65 -0.48
CA SER A 79 -21.18 -8.50 0.41
C SER A 79 -19.99 -8.72 1.34
N VAL A 80 -19.05 -7.78 1.36
CA VAL A 80 -17.82 -7.87 2.15
C VAL A 80 -17.78 -6.70 3.13
N PRO A 81 -17.43 -6.93 4.42
CA PRO A 81 -17.26 -5.86 5.39
C PRO A 81 -16.28 -4.81 4.90
N CYS A 82 -16.56 -3.56 5.21
CA CYS A 82 -15.79 -2.44 4.73
C CYS A 82 -15.76 -1.32 5.77
N GLN A 83 -14.61 -0.70 5.95
CA GLN A 83 -14.39 0.31 6.99
C GLN A 83 -13.30 1.31 6.57
N PRO A 84 -13.18 2.47 7.23
CA PRO A 84 -12.10 3.42 6.96
C PRO A 84 -10.71 2.77 7.06
N LEU A 85 -9.75 3.24 6.27
CA LEU A 85 -8.42 2.61 6.23
C LEU A 85 -7.72 2.66 7.60
N ALA A 86 -7.94 3.73 8.38
CA ALA A 86 -7.42 3.85 9.75
C ALA A 86 -7.88 2.68 10.64
N ASP A 87 -9.16 2.30 10.56
CA ASP A 87 -9.74 1.20 11.32
C ASP A 87 -9.19 -0.15 10.84
N VAL A 88 -9.04 -0.34 9.53
CA VAL A 88 -8.41 -1.55 8.96
C VAL A 88 -6.98 -1.69 9.50
N LEU A 89 -6.20 -0.62 9.50
CA LEU A 89 -4.81 -0.61 9.98
C LEU A 89 -4.73 -0.84 11.49
N GLN A 90 -5.66 -0.29 12.27
CA GLN A 90 -5.72 -0.51 13.71
C GLN A 90 -6.05 -1.98 14.03
N ASN A 91 -7.00 -2.58 13.31
CA ASN A 91 -7.32 -4.00 13.42
C ASN A 91 -6.10 -4.86 13.10
N ALA A 92 -5.38 -4.51 12.04
CA ALA A 92 -4.20 -5.24 11.62
C ALA A 92 -3.06 -5.19 12.65
N ARG A 93 -2.86 -4.03 13.30
CA ARG A 93 -1.92 -3.88 14.43
C ARG A 93 -2.31 -4.78 15.60
N ASN A 94 -3.59 -4.82 15.95
CA ASN A 94 -4.08 -5.67 17.03
C ASN A 94 -3.82 -7.15 16.74
N THR A 95 -4.08 -7.61 15.50
CA THR A 95 -3.79 -8.99 15.07
C THR A 95 -2.29 -9.31 15.12
N PHE A 96 -1.44 -8.36 14.72
CA PHE A 96 0.00 -8.55 14.73
C PHE A 96 0.55 -8.77 16.14
N HIS A 97 0.10 -7.98 17.12
CA HIS A 97 0.55 -8.10 18.51
C HIS A 97 0.12 -9.42 19.18
N LEU A 98 -1.02 -10.00 18.77
CA LEU A 98 -1.45 -11.30 19.29
C LEU A 98 -0.49 -12.43 18.88
N ARG A 99 -0.01 -12.41 17.63
CA ARG A 99 0.96 -13.41 17.14
C ARG A 99 2.29 -13.36 17.88
N GLU A 100 2.82 -12.16 18.14
CA GLU A 100 4.09 -12.01 18.87
C GLU A 100 4.01 -12.57 20.30
N ARG A 101 2.84 -12.57 20.93
CA ARG A 101 2.66 -13.16 22.27
C ARG A 101 2.68 -14.68 22.24
N ASP A 102 2.03 -15.29 21.26
CA ASP A 102 1.96 -16.75 21.14
C ASP A 102 3.34 -17.36 20.83
N ASP A 103 4.14 -16.68 20.01
CA ASP A 103 5.51 -17.11 19.67
C ASP A 103 6.51 -16.90 20.82
N ALA A 104 6.26 -15.93 21.71
CA ALA A 104 7.14 -15.62 22.84
C ALA A 104 7.16 -16.71 23.93
N HIS A 105 6.20 -17.65 23.92
CA HIS A 105 6.12 -18.74 24.89
C HIS A 105 6.99 -19.96 24.55
N SER A 106 7.65 -20.00 23.39
CA SER A 106 8.41 -21.18 22.95
C SER A 106 9.89 -20.91 22.59
N LEU A 107 10.39 -19.69 22.77
CA LEU A 107 11.80 -19.33 22.54
C LEU A 107 12.42 -18.59 23.73
N PRO A 108 13.71 -18.79 24.03
CA PRO A 108 14.41 -18.00 25.04
C PRO A 108 14.36 -16.51 24.66
N PRO A 109 14.22 -15.60 25.64
CA PRO A 109 13.95 -14.20 25.39
C PRO A 109 15.07 -13.58 24.56
N LEU A 110 14.77 -13.28 23.30
CA LEU A 110 15.60 -12.37 22.51
C LEU A 110 15.56 -11.00 23.20
N PRO A 111 16.66 -10.22 23.15
CA PRO A 111 16.62 -8.84 23.61
C PRO A 111 15.46 -8.13 22.89
N PRO A 112 14.63 -7.35 23.61
CA PRO A 112 13.40 -6.81 23.05
C PRO A 112 13.77 -5.93 21.86
N LEU A 113 13.46 -6.41 20.66
CA LEU A 113 13.31 -5.57 19.48
C LEU A 113 12.14 -4.65 19.79
N ARG A 114 12.43 -3.51 20.44
CA ARG A 114 11.40 -2.57 20.89
C ARG A 114 10.51 -2.22 19.69
N PRO A 115 9.25 -2.69 19.63
CA PRO A 115 8.33 -2.20 18.63
C PRO A 115 7.98 -0.80 19.09
N ARG A 116 8.66 0.21 18.54
CA ARG A 116 8.41 1.62 18.85
C ARG A 116 7.17 2.09 18.08
N TRP A 117 6.05 1.39 18.26
CA TRP A 117 4.74 1.83 17.78
C TRP A 117 3.96 2.27 19.02
N ARG A 118 4.12 3.54 19.45
CA ARG A 118 3.32 4.11 20.53
C ARG A 118 1.91 4.38 20.02
N THR A 119 0.92 4.01 20.82
CA THR A 119 -0.47 3.68 20.51
C THR A 119 -1.42 4.87 20.31
N THR A 120 -0.93 6.10 20.18
CA THR A 120 -1.77 7.30 19.98
C THR A 120 -1.44 8.09 18.72
N GLU A 121 -0.31 7.80 18.09
CA GLU A 121 -0.01 8.22 16.73
C GLU A 121 -0.06 6.96 15.89
N VAL A 122 -0.91 6.90 14.86
CA VAL A 122 -0.64 5.96 13.78
C VAL A 122 0.67 6.44 13.17
N GLY A 123 1.79 5.92 13.70
CA GLY A 123 3.13 6.32 13.26
C GLY A 123 3.18 6.29 11.74
N SER A 124 3.79 7.32 11.15
CA SER A 124 3.78 7.52 9.70
C SER A 124 4.09 6.23 8.95
N ILE A 125 3.23 5.85 8.01
CA ILE A 125 3.43 4.69 7.16
C ILE A 125 4.37 5.10 6.02
N ASP A 126 5.51 4.43 5.92
CA ASP A 126 6.54 4.79 4.94
C ASP A 126 6.08 4.57 3.49
N PHE A 127 5.28 3.53 3.27
CA PHE A 127 4.87 3.11 1.93
C PHE A 127 3.45 2.55 1.90
N PHE A 128 2.63 3.08 0.99
CA PHE A 128 1.30 2.60 0.66
C PHE A 128 1.21 2.32 -0.84
N SER A 129 0.81 1.11 -1.20
CA SER A 129 0.57 0.71 -2.59
C SER A 129 -0.92 0.45 -2.77
N LEU A 130 -1.52 1.09 -3.77
CA LEU A 130 -2.93 0.98 -4.11
C LEU A 130 -3.10 0.47 -5.53
N ASP A 131 -3.64 -0.73 -5.62
CA ASP A 131 -3.98 -1.46 -6.84
C ASP A 131 -5.33 -2.13 -6.57
N VAL A 132 -6.40 -1.47 -7.00
CA VAL A 132 -7.78 -1.93 -6.84
C VAL A 132 -8.53 -1.64 -8.13
N GLU A 133 -9.34 -2.59 -8.60
CA GLU A 133 -10.02 -2.51 -9.90
C GLU A 133 -11.12 -1.43 -9.91
N GLY A 134 -10.70 -0.18 -10.14
CA GLY A 134 -11.55 0.98 -10.36
C GLY A 134 -12.08 1.71 -9.14
N ALA A 135 -11.69 1.27 -7.94
CA ALA A 135 -12.12 1.86 -6.66
C ALA A 135 -11.06 2.77 -6.02
N GLU A 136 -10.03 3.16 -6.76
CA GLU A 136 -8.84 3.87 -6.23
C GLU A 136 -9.25 5.18 -5.56
N GLU A 137 -10.09 5.97 -6.21
CA GLU A 137 -10.62 7.23 -5.68
C GLU A 137 -11.41 7.03 -4.36
N HIS A 138 -12.24 5.99 -4.27
CA HIS A 138 -12.99 5.69 -3.05
C HIS A 138 -12.07 5.30 -1.89
N VAL A 139 -11.05 4.49 -2.16
CA VAL A 139 -10.07 4.09 -1.15
C VAL A 139 -9.33 5.32 -0.63
N LEU A 140 -8.87 6.21 -1.52
CA LEU A 140 -8.16 7.42 -1.13
C LEU A 140 -9.03 8.37 -0.30
N LEU A 141 -10.31 8.57 -0.67
CA LEU A 141 -11.27 9.38 0.11
C LEU A 141 -11.59 8.79 1.48
N ALA A 142 -11.55 7.46 1.61
CA ALA A 142 -11.75 6.75 2.87
C ALA A 142 -10.48 6.62 3.72
N SER A 143 -9.37 7.21 3.26
CA SER A 143 -8.06 7.11 3.88
C SER A 143 -7.58 8.47 4.39
N GLU A 144 -6.74 8.45 5.42
CA GLU A 144 -6.09 9.64 5.96
C GLU A 144 -4.71 9.78 5.30
N MET A 145 -4.68 10.40 4.11
CA MET A 145 -3.49 10.46 3.26
C MET A 145 -2.27 11.14 3.92
N GLU A 146 -2.51 11.95 4.95
CA GLU A 146 -1.47 12.55 5.80
C GLU A 146 -0.57 11.53 6.51
N THR A 147 -1.08 10.31 6.73
CA THR A 147 -0.37 9.22 7.39
C THR A 147 0.75 8.63 6.53
N PHE A 148 0.68 8.79 5.20
CA PHE A 148 1.60 8.13 4.27
C PHE A 148 2.71 9.07 3.80
N ARG A 149 3.95 8.55 3.78
CA ARG A 149 5.11 9.27 3.22
C ARG A 149 5.26 9.08 1.72
N THR A 150 5.04 7.85 1.26
CA THR A 150 5.13 7.47 -0.14
C THR A 150 3.88 6.67 -0.52
N VAL A 151 3.26 7.07 -1.62
CA VAL A 151 2.10 6.40 -2.19
C VAL A 151 2.43 5.96 -3.61
N LEU A 152 2.20 4.69 -3.92
CA LEU A 152 2.18 4.16 -5.28
C LEU A 152 0.72 3.86 -5.62
N VAL A 153 0.20 4.49 -6.67
CA VAL A 153 -1.18 4.29 -7.12
C VAL A 153 -1.20 3.96 -8.60
N GLU A 154 -2.05 3.01 -8.99
CA GLU A 154 -2.33 2.73 -10.40
C GLU A 154 -3.13 3.87 -11.03
N LEU A 155 -2.61 4.43 -12.12
CA LEU A 155 -3.23 5.42 -12.99
C LEU A 155 -3.07 4.92 -14.43
N ASP A 156 -4.00 4.10 -14.87
CA ASP A 156 -3.95 3.39 -16.15
C ASP A 156 -4.40 4.24 -17.35
N ASN A 157 -4.82 5.50 -17.12
CA ASN A 157 -5.41 6.41 -18.09
C ASN A 157 -6.66 5.86 -18.80
N SER A 158 -7.25 4.76 -18.32
CA SER A 158 -8.52 4.25 -18.87
C SER A 158 -9.67 5.20 -18.56
N TYR A 159 -9.55 5.99 -17.49
CA TYR A 159 -10.50 7.02 -17.12
C TYR A 159 -9.81 8.33 -16.69
N PRO A 160 -9.39 9.18 -17.64
CA PRO A 160 -8.56 10.37 -17.37
C PRO A 160 -9.14 11.35 -16.34
N ALA A 161 -10.47 11.47 -16.30
CA ALA A 161 -11.16 12.33 -15.33
C ALA A 161 -10.97 11.83 -13.88
N ARG A 162 -11.04 10.52 -13.64
CA ARG A 162 -10.75 9.93 -12.32
C ARG A 162 -9.29 10.10 -11.96
N ASP A 163 -8.38 9.81 -12.89
CA ASP A 163 -6.94 9.92 -12.64
C ASP A 163 -6.56 11.37 -12.30
N THR A 164 -7.23 12.35 -12.90
CA THR A 164 -7.07 13.77 -12.55
C THR A 164 -7.56 14.05 -11.12
N ARG A 165 -8.73 13.54 -10.72
CA ARG A 165 -9.23 13.71 -9.34
C ARG A 165 -8.33 13.03 -8.31
N ILE A 166 -7.80 11.84 -8.62
CA ILE A 166 -6.84 11.13 -7.76
C ILE A 166 -5.57 11.97 -7.56
N ARG A 167 -5.00 12.53 -8.63
CA ARG A 167 -3.83 13.43 -8.54
C ARG A 167 -4.12 14.62 -7.64
N LEU A 168 -5.24 15.31 -7.88
CA LEU A 168 -5.65 16.47 -7.07
C LEU A 168 -5.85 16.11 -5.59
N LEU A 169 -6.43 14.95 -5.30
CA LEU A 169 -6.65 14.47 -3.93
C LEU A 169 -5.33 14.20 -3.19
N LEU A 170 -4.37 13.56 -3.87
CA LEU A 170 -3.04 13.29 -3.31
C LEU A 170 -2.24 14.58 -3.10
N GLU A 171 -2.27 15.49 -4.08
CA GLU A 171 -1.63 16.81 -3.98
C GLU A 171 -2.22 17.67 -2.87
N ALA A 172 -3.54 17.69 -2.73
CA ALA A 172 -4.22 18.37 -1.62
C ALA A 172 -3.83 17.81 -0.25
N SER A 173 -3.37 16.55 -0.19
CA SER A 173 -2.88 15.89 1.02
C SER A 173 -1.38 16.14 1.28
N GLY A 174 -0.73 16.98 0.46
CA GLY A 174 0.69 17.31 0.55
C GLY A 174 1.63 16.27 -0.07
N LEU A 175 1.12 15.38 -0.90
CA LEU A 175 1.90 14.41 -1.66
C LEU A 175 2.11 14.92 -3.10
N HIS A 176 3.36 14.93 -3.57
CA HIS A 176 3.69 15.40 -4.92
C HIS A 176 4.08 14.24 -5.82
N PRO A 177 3.67 14.24 -7.10
CA PRO A 177 4.10 13.21 -8.03
C PRO A 177 5.63 13.23 -8.20
N VAL A 178 6.23 12.04 -8.20
CA VAL A 178 7.65 11.87 -8.46
C VAL A 178 7.86 11.70 -9.95
N HIS A 179 8.35 12.75 -10.60
CA HIS A 179 8.78 12.70 -11.99
C HIS A 179 10.16 12.03 -12.08
N ASN A 180 10.45 11.35 -13.18
CA ASN A 180 11.74 10.69 -13.48
C ASN A 180 12.03 9.35 -12.80
N LEU A 181 11.05 8.72 -12.14
CA LEU A 181 11.16 7.29 -11.90
C LEU A 181 10.94 6.56 -13.22
N SER A 182 11.76 5.54 -13.48
CA SER A 182 11.61 4.69 -14.66
C SER A 182 10.15 4.24 -14.75
N GLN A 183 9.53 4.39 -15.93
CA GLN A 183 8.08 4.21 -16.09
C GLN A 183 7.66 2.84 -15.53
N ILE A 184 6.99 2.84 -14.39
CA ILE A 184 6.18 1.70 -13.98
C ILE A 184 4.93 1.82 -14.82
N SER A 185 4.73 0.84 -15.69
CA SER A 185 3.55 0.78 -16.53
C SER A 185 2.32 1.01 -15.66
N GLN A 186 1.57 2.06 -15.97
CA GLN A 186 0.28 2.39 -15.36
C GLN A 186 0.33 2.73 -13.87
N SER A 187 1.47 3.03 -13.26
CA SER A 187 1.51 3.47 -11.86
C SER A 187 2.28 4.77 -11.69
N THR A 188 1.85 5.60 -10.74
CA THR A 188 2.52 6.85 -10.40
C THR A 188 2.89 6.86 -8.93
N PHE A 189 4.12 7.28 -8.65
CA PHE A 189 4.63 7.51 -7.30
C PHE A 189 4.32 8.93 -6.85
N PHE A 190 3.90 9.06 -5.61
CA PHE A 190 3.74 10.33 -4.92
C PHE A 190 4.52 10.30 -3.62
N THR A 191 5.13 11.42 -3.26
CA THR A 191 5.92 11.53 -2.03
C THR A 191 5.75 12.89 -1.36
N ARG A 192 5.88 12.92 -0.03
CA ARG A 192 5.84 14.16 0.75
C ARG A 192 7.21 14.85 0.66
N ALA A 193 7.24 16.16 0.41
CA ALA A 193 8.42 16.99 0.05
C ALA A 193 9.67 16.96 0.97
N ARG A 194 9.74 16.08 1.98
CA ARG A 194 10.90 15.88 2.87
C ARG A 194 11.67 14.58 2.61
N THR A 195 11.23 13.74 1.68
CA THR A 195 12.01 12.59 1.23
C THR A 195 13.05 13.07 0.21
N LYS A 196 14.30 13.22 0.65
CA LYS A 196 15.40 13.33 -0.31
C LYS A 196 15.38 12.07 -1.16
N THR A 197 15.06 12.20 -2.44
CA THR A 197 15.27 11.14 -3.43
C THR A 197 16.77 10.87 -3.48
N VAL A 198 17.21 9.74 -2.92
CA VAL A 198 18.61 9.33 -3.07
C VAL A 198 18.74 8.72 -4.46
N PRO A 199 19.61 9.24 -5.34
CA PRO A 199 19.83 8.65 -6.64
C PRO A 199 20.30 7.20 -6.47
N VAL A 200 19.66 6.31 -7.20
CA VAL A 200 19.92 4.87 -7.11
C VAL A 200 21.25 4.61 -7.78
N ARG A 201 22.26 4.25 -6.98
CA ARG A 201 23.47 3.64 -7.54
C ARG A 201 23.06 2.28 -8.09
N GLU A 202 23.30 2.03 -9.37
CA GLU A 202 23.08 0.73 -9.98
C GLU A 202 23.72 -0.35 -9.09
N PRO A 203 22.94 -1.31 -8.59
CA PRO A 203 23.52 -2.38 -7.82
C PRO A 203 24.35 -3.25 -8.77
N HIS A 204 25.67 -3.25 -8.60
CA HIS A 204 26.58 -4.26 -9.17
C HIS A 204 26.24 -5.64 -8.59
N VAL A 205 25.12 -6.23 -9.00
CA VAL A 205 24.77 -7.61 -8.69
C VAL A 205 25.13 -8.44 -9.92
N ARG A 206 26.17 -9.27 -9.80
CA ARG A 206 26.47 -10.32 -10.80
C ARG A 206 25.28 -11.29 -10.86
N MET A 207 24.43 -11.13 -11.87
CA MET A 207 23.29 -11.99 -12.21
C MET A 207 23.74 -13.36 -12.76
N GLY A 208 24.48 -14.15 -11.97
CA GLY A 208 25.08 -15.40 -12.44
C GLY A 208 24.23 -16.67 -12.25
N ARG A 209 23.22 -16.70 -11.36
CA ARG A 209 22.59 -17.99 -10.97
C ARG A 209 21.07 -18.02 -10.77
N ILE A 210 20.34 -16.91 -10.81
CA ILE A 210 18.88 -16.90 -10.50
C ILE A 210 17.99 -17.07 -11.75
N ALA A 211 18.55 -16.93 -12.97
CA ALA A 211 17.75 -16.91 -14.21
C ALA A 211 17.11 -18.25 -14.63
N ARG A 212 17.48 -19.40 -14.03
CA ARG A 212 16.98 -20.71 -14.49
C ARG A 212 15.63 -21.15 -13.91
N GLN A 213 15.12 -20.51 -12.87
CA GLN A 213 13.90 -20.98 -12.17
C GLN A 213 12.59 -20.32 -12.63
N TYR A 214 12.63 -19.30 -13.51
CA TYR A 214 11.46 -18.44 -13.77
C TYR A 214 10.83 -18.53 -15.18
N HIS A 215 11.22 -19.50 -16.02
CA HIS A 215 10.71 -19.61 -17.40
C HIS A 215 9.28 -20.15 -17.58
N ARG A 216 8.47 -20.32 -16.52
CA ARG A 216 7.07 -20.80 -16.63
C ARG A 216 5.98 -19.84 -16.16
N PHE A 217 6.31 -18.60 -15.83
CA PHE A 217 5.31 -17.56 -15.55
C PHE A 217 5.54 -16.40 -16.51
N ARG A 218 4.55 -16.08 -17.37
CA ARG A 218 4.56 -14.83 -18.15
C ARG A 218 4.32 -13.67 -17.18
N PRO A 219 5.24 -12.70 -17.02
CA PRO A 219 5.11 -11.66 -16.01
C PRO A 219 4.61 -10.34 -16.63
N THR A 220 3.50 -9.81 -16.12
CA THR A 220 3.13 -8.39 -16.23
C THR A 220 3.72 -7.54 -15.08
N HIS A 221 4.45 -8.14 -14.14
CA HIS A 221 4.92 -7.49 -12.90
C HIS A 221 6.44 -7.32 -12.78
N SER A 222 7.20 -7.41 -13.89
CA SER A 222 8.67 -7.29 -13.86
C SER A 222 9.18 -5.91 -13.43
N ASN A 223 8.38 -4.84 -13.56
CA ASN A 223 8.85 -3.47 -13.33
C ASN A 223 8.76 -3.03 -11.85
N MET A 224 7.89 -3.68 -11.06
CA MET A 224 7.70 -3.34 -9.65
C MET A 224 8.94 -3.68 -8.79
N VAL A 225 9.74 -4.68 -9.20
CA VAL A 225 10.98 -5.06 -8.50
C VAL A 225 12.02 -3.94 -8.56
N SER A 226 12.19 -3.33 -9.73
CA SER A 226 13.18 -2.30 -9.98
C SER A 226 12.86 -1.08 -9.13
N VAL A 227 11.62 -0.59 -9.17
CA VAL A 227 11.27 0.63 -8.44
C VAL A 227 11.20 0.45 -6.93
N LEU A 228 10.83 -0.73 -6.43
CA LEU A 228 10.90 -0.98 -4.98
C LEU A 228 12.34 -1.12 -4.48
N ARG A 229 13.30 -1.55 -5.33
CA ARG A 229 14.74 -1.35 -5.06
C ARG A 229 15.10 0.12 -5.04
N GLU A 230 14.59 0.89 -6.00
CA GLU A 230 14.84 2.33 -6.11
C GLU A 230 14.35 3.08 -4.87
N VAL A 231 13.20 2.72 -4.31
CA VAL A 231 12.61 3.36 -3.11
C VAL A 231 13.22 2.84 -1.81
N ALA A 232 13.42 1.52 -1.64
CA ALA A 232 13.95 0.94 -0.41
C ALA A 232 15.41 1.36 -0.11
N ALA A 233 16.19 1.71 -1.14
CA ALA A 233 17.56 2.21 -0.99
C ALA A 233 17.64 3.65 -0.42
N THR A 234 16.52 4.35 -0.24
CA THR A 234 16.46 5.76 0.16
C THR A 234 16.04 6.00 1.62
N LEU A 235 15.70 4.95 2.38
CA LEU A 235 15.29 5.09 3.78
C LEU A 235 16.51 5.40 4.67
N PRO A 236 16.54 6.54 5.40
CA PRO A 236 17.64 6.88 6.28
C PRO A 236 17.71 5.92 7.48
N ARG A 237 18.92 5.46 7.83
CA ARG A 237 19.18 4.85 9.14
C ARG A 237 19.09 5.95 10.21
N ALA A 238 18.23 5.76 11.20
CA ALA A 238 18.04 6.70 12.28
C ALA A 238 19.34 6.87 13.09
N ASN A 239 19.97 8.04 13.00
CA ASN A 239 20.96 8.51 13.96
C ASN A 239 20.48 9.84 14.55
N ASN A 240 20.74 9.99 15.86
CA ASN A 240 20.25 11.02 16.76
C ASN A 240 20.37 12.45 16.21
N PHE A 241 19.24 13.17 16.22
CA PHE A 241 19.23 14.64 16.17
C PHE A 241 18.27 15.16 17.25
N SER A 242 18.82 16.00 18.12
CA SER A 242 18.07 16.86 19.04
C SER A 242 17.65 18.13 18.31
N PHE A 243 16.42 18.57 18.55
CA PHE A 243 15.91 19.86 18.09
C PHE A 243 16.07 20.91 19.20
N PRO A 244 16.38 22.18 18.89
CA PRO A 244 16.27 23.26 19.85
C PRO A 244 14.79 23.65 20.06
N PRO A 245 14.44 24.25 21.21
CA PRO A 245 13.07 24.69 21.47
C PRO A 245 12.70 25.89 20.59
N TYR A 246 11.45 25.91 20.13
CA TYR A 246 10.85 27.04 19.44
C TYR A 246 10.64 28.20 20.41
N GLY A 247 11.12 29.39 20.01
CA GLY A 247 10.89 30.65 20.71
C GLY A 247 9.49 31.20 20.45
N GLU A 248 8.95 31.86 21.48
CA GLU A 248 7.69 32.60 21.48
C GLU A 248 7.69 33.72 20.43
N LEU A 249 6.60 33.82 19.66
CA LEU A 249 6.28 35.00 18.87
C LEU A 249 5.57 36.01 19.79
N THR A 250 6.24 37.12 20.08
CA THR A 250 5.63 38.28 20.74
C THR A 250 4.81 39.08 19.73
N ASN A 251 3.61 39.50 20.18
CA ASN A 251 2.78 40.48 19.49
C ASN A 251 3.53 41.82 19.38
N GLY A 252 3.62 42.36 18.16
CA GLY A 252 4.20 43.66 17.87
C GLY A 252 3.23 44.52 17.05
N ASP A 253 2.51 45.36 17.78
CA ASP A 253 2.12 46.75 17.52
C ASP A 253 1.55 47.19 16.16
N ARG A 254 0.30 47.68 16.26
CA ARG A 254 -0.27 48.70 15.38
C ARG A 254 0.30 50.06 15.77
N ASN A 255 0.81 50.79 14.80
CA ASN A 255 0.71 52.24 14.67
C ASN A 255 0.61 52.58 13.19
#